data_AF-A0A926IG72-F1
#
_entry.id   AF-A0A926IG72-F1
#
_cell.length_a   1.000
_cell.length_b   1.000
_cell.length_c   1.000
_cell.angle_alpha   90.00
_cell.angle_beta   90.00
_cell.angle_gamma   90.00
#
_symmetry.space_group_name_H-M   'P 1'
#
loop_
_entity.id
_entity.type
_entity.pdbx_description
1 polymer ?
#
loop_
_entity_poly.entity_id
_entity_poly.type
_entity_poly.pdbx_seq_one_letter_code
_entity_poly.pdbx_strand_id
1 'polypeptide(L)'
;MLMANNTKSSKMMKVVYFDETAATDYITIQNGGQIDWTSTENKERLAKMIAEIDMQAKGGFNLFSFIKASVSGNANTNIDTNTSKLIKSTVTNTLLTDYISIASKDKNIRQFHNDGVYAPENSISMYRMYSSYLNIVPKEQIPIDLEGLNNALLGERGYYQMLLNSEKEISCVLRFNINAFKNDYSLADLSKMNLSYFGVKVGQCTKEQLSLEKEFEIKSSTNVKEIVIGETSRSSIKLLDVYDIVLAGVMSIE
;
A
#
# COMPACT_ATOMS: atom_id res chain seq x y z
N MET A 1 41.02 4.54 -17.37
CA MET A 1 40.50 3.34 -16.67
C MET A 1 39.22 3.75 -15.97
N LEU A 2 38.08 3.56 -16.63
CA LEU A 2 36.76 3.88 -16.06
C LEU A 2 36.42 2.79 -15.05
N MET A 3 36.28 3.16 -13.78
CA MET A 3 35.74 2.26 -12.76
C MET A 3 34.26 2.06 -13.05
N ALA A 4 33.88 0.86 -13.47
CA ALA A 4 32.50 0.45 -13.55
C ALA A 4 31.95 0.39 -12.11
N ASN A 5 31.15 1.38 -11.72
CA ASN A 5 30.30 1.29 -10.55
C ASN A 5 29.28 0.18 -10.83
N ASN A 6 29.61 -1.02 -10.38
CA ASN A 6 28.72 -2.16 -10.37
C ASN A 6 27.69 -1.91 -9.25
N THR A 7 26.70 -1.05 -9.50
CA THR A 7 25.54 -0.88 -8.62
C THR A 7 24.76 -2.19 -8.64
N LYS A 8 25.08 -3.08 -7.70
CA LYS A 8 24.24 -4.24 -7.42
C LYS A 8 22.87 -3.73 -6.97
N SER A 9 21.84 -4.26 -7.62
CA SER A 9 20.45 -3.93 -7.34
C SER A 9 20.04 -4.54 -6.00
N SER A 10 19.67 -3.72 -5.01
CA SER A 10 19.05 -4.17 -3.76
C SER A 10 17.84 -5.06 -4.06
N LYS A 11 17.74 -6.23 -3.39
CA LYS A 11 16.67 -7.20 -3.62
C LYS A 11 15.73 -7.26 -2.42
N MET A 12 14.42 -7.32 -2.67
CA MET A 12 13.44 -7.56 -1.61
C MET A 12 13.60 -8.97 -1.04
N MET A 13 13.89 -9.06 0.26
CA MET A 13 14.13 -10.31 0.98
C MET A 13 12.90 -10.82 1.71
N LYS A 14 12.06 -9.92 2.22
CA LYS A 14 10.86 -10.27 2.98
C LYS A 14 9.75 -9.28 2.68
N VAL A 15 8.60 -9.77 2.25
CA VAL A 15 7.38 -8.98 2.16
C VAL A 15 6.69 -8.94 3.52
N VAL A 16 6.39 -7.72 3.96
CA VAL A 16 5.69 -7.43 5.22
C VAL A 16 4.26 -6.99 4.94
N TYR A 17 4.05 -6.26 3.85
CA TYR A 17 2.77 -5.70 3.44
C TYR A 17 2.65 -5.78 1.92
N PHE A 18 1.51 -6.24 1.40
CA PHE A 18 1.20 -6.19 -0.02
C PHE A 18 -0.30 -6.08 -0.27
N ASP A 19 -0.75 -4.91 -0.75
CA ASP A 19 -2.13 -4.66 -1.16
C ASP A 19 -2.35 -5.22 -2.58
N GLU A 20 -2.79 -6.48 -2.63
CA GLU A 20 -3.01 -7.22 -3.88
C GLU A 20 -4.06 -6.54 -4.77
N THR A 21 -5.08 -5.90 -4.20
CA THR A 21 -6.13 -5.22 -4.96
C THR A 21 -5.56 -3.98 -5.62
N ALA A 22 -4.89 -3.11 -4.86
CA ALA A 22 -4.25 -1.91 -5.42
C ALA A 22 -3.17 -2.26 -6.46
N ALA A 23 -2.39 -3.32 -6.23
CA ALA A 23 -1.41 -3.81 -7.19
C ALA A 23 -2.08 -4.31 -8.48
N THR A 24 -3.16 -5.07 -8.37
CA THR A 24 -3.92 -5.58 -9.54
C THR A 24 -4.50 -4.44 -10.37
N ASP A 25 -5.11 -3.45 -9.72
CA ASP A 25 -5.68 -2.28 -10.37
C ASP A 25 -4.60 -1.48 -11.10
N TYR A 26 -3.49 -1.21 -10.41
CA TYR A 26 -2.35 -0.48 -10.99
C TYR A 26 -1.83 -1.17 -12.25
N ILE A 27 -1.56 -2.48 -12.21
CA ILE A 27 -1.03 -3.16 -13.39
C ILE A 27 -2.08 -3.25 -14.52
N THR A 28 -3.36 -3.43 -14.18
CA THR A 28 -4.45 -3.40 -15.16
C THR A 28 -4.53 -2.06 -15.88
N ILE A 29 -4.39 -0.95 -15.15
CA ILE A 29 -4.38 0.41 -15.71
C ILE A 29 -3.16 0.62 -16.61
N GLN A 30 -1.96 0.23 -16.16
CA GLN A 30 -0.73 0.35 -16.96
C GLN A 30 -0.81 -0.43 -18.28
N ASN A 31 -1.55 -1.54 -18.28
CA ASN A 31 -1.77 -2.34 -19.48
C ASN A 31 -2.92 -1.82 -20.37
N GLY A 32 -3.59 -0.72 -20.02
CA GLY A 32 -4.67 -0.13 -20.83
C GLY A 32 -6.05 -0.75 -20.59
N GLY A 33 -6.28 -1.36 -19.42
CA GLY A 33 -7.57 -1.89 -18.99
C GLY A 33 -7.61 -3.42 -18.90
N GLN A 34 -8.81 -3.97 -18.64
CA GLN A 34 -9.01 -5.42 -18.57
C GLN A 34 -8.93 -6.02 -19.98
N ILE A 35 -7.75 -6.49 -20.35
CA ILE A 35 -7.50 -7.05 -21.69
C ILE A 35 -8.18 -8.41 -21.83
N ASP A 36 -8.92 -8.61 -22.94
CA ASP A 36 -9.39 -9.92 -23.35
C ASP A 36 -8.34 -10.72 -24.11
N TRP A 37 -7.52 -11.45 -23.37
CA TRP A 37 -6.40 -12.26 -23.89
C TRP A 37 -6.79 -13.39 -24.86
N THR A 38 -8.08 -13.64 -25.07
CA THR A 38 -8.54 -14.65 -26.03
C THR A 38 -8.59 -14.14 -27.47
N SER A 39 -8.61 -12.81 -27.69
CA SER A 39 -8.66 -12.23 -29.04
C SER A 39 -7.32 -12.31 -29.78
N THR A 40 -7.37 -12.40 -31.10
CA THR A 40 -6.19 -12.42 -31.98
C THR A 40 -5.34 -11.16 -31.87
N GLU A 41 -5.96 -9.98 -31.72
CA GLU A 41 -5.28 -8.69 -31.54
C GLU A 41 -4.48 -8.64 -30.22
N ASN A 42 -5.00 -9.24 -29.15
CA ASN A 42 -4.33 -9.27 -27.85
C ASN A 42 -3.20 -10.31 -27.78
N LYS A 43 -3.27 -11.38 -28.59
CA LYS A 43 -2.15 -12.32 -28.78
C LYS A 43 -0.95 -11.65 -29.47
N GLU A 44 -1.20 -10.76 -30.43
CA GLU A 44 -0.14 -9.97 -31.07
C GLU A 44 0.48 -8.95 -30.13
N ARG A 45 -0.33 -8.30 -29.27
CA ARG A 45 0.16 -7.43 -28.19
C ARG A 45 1.01 -8.18 -27.18
N LEU A 46 0.58 -9.39 -26.78
CA LEU A 46 1.35 -10.28 -25.92
C LEU A 46 2.70 -10.66 -26.55
N ALA A 47 2.72 -11.00 -27.84
CA ALA A 47 3.94 -11.34 -28.56
C ALA A 47 4.93 -10.16 -28.65
N LYS A 48 4.44 -8.93 -28.87
CA LYS A 48 5.26 -7.71 -28.84
C LYS A 48 5.81 -7.41 -27.45
N MET A 49 4.99 -7.56 -26.42
CA MET A 49 5.40 -7.36 -25.02
C MET A 49 6.46 -8.39 -24.60
N ILE A 50 6.31 -9.66 -25.00
CA ILE A 50 7.33 -10.72 -24.81
C ILE A 50 8.64 -10.38 -25.54
N ALA A 51 8.56 -9.88 -26.77
CA ALA A 51 9.74 -9.46 -27.53
C ALA A 51 10.45 -8.24 -26.90
N GLU A 52 9.72 -7.30 -26.32
CA GLU A 52 10.29 -6.16 -25.58
C GLU A 52 10.92 -6.59 -24.24
N ILE A 53 10.35 -7.61 -23.59
CA ILE A 53 10.91 -8.25 -22.38
C ILE A 53 12.23 -8.99 -22.71
N ASP A 54 12.32 -9.65 -23.86
CA ASP A 54 13.53 -10.38 -24.30
C ASP A 54 14.70 -9.45 -24.66
N MET A 55 14.45 -8.17 -24.98
CA MET A 55 15.51 -7.18 -25.21
C MET A 55 16.15 -6.62 -23.92
N GLN A 56 15.56 -6.87 -22.74
CA GLN A 56 16.15 -6.58 -21.43
C GLN A 56 15.99 -7.78 -20.50
N ALA A 57 16.77 -8.83 -20.76
CA ALA A 57 16.82 -10.02 -19.93
C ALA A 57 17.28 -9.72 -18.49
N LYS A 58 16.31 -9.44 -17.61
CA LYS A 58 16.23 -9.78 -16.16
C LYS A 58 14.84 -9.39 -15.60
N GLY A 59 13.85 -10.27 -15.74
CA GLY A 59 12.76 -10.48 -14.76
C GLY A 59 11.36 -9.93 -15.09
N GLY A 60 10.42 -10.85 -15.40
CA GLY A 60 8.97 -10.64 -15.26
C GLY A 60 8.15 -11.54 -16.17
N PHE A 61 7.62 -12.64 -15.63
CA PHE A 61 6.73 -13.59 -16.32
C PHE A 61 5.30 -13.02 -16.31
N ASN A 62 4.63 -12.95 -17.46
CA ASN A 62 3.35 -12.25 -17.64
C ASN A 62 2.12 -13.05 -17.09
N LEU A 63 1.75 -12.87 -15.82
CA LEU A 63 0.61 -13.56 -15.14
C LEU A 63 -0.77 -13.27 -15.76
N PHE A 64 -0.88 -12.24 -16.60
CA PHE A 64 -2.15 -11.83 -17.21
C PHE A 64 -2.82 -12.93 -18.04
N SER A 65 -2.04 -13.86 -18.60
CA SER A 65 -2.60 -14.99 -19.35
C SER A 65 -3.31 -16.03 -18.47
N PHE A 66 -3.08 -16.08 -17.16
CA PHE A 66 -3.63 -17.11 -16.27
C PHE A 66 -4.87 -16.66 -15.50
N ILE A 67 -4.90 -15.42 -14.98
CA ILE A 67 -6.01 -14.92 -14.13
C ILE A 67 -7.36 -14.94 -14.86
N LYS A 68 -7.39 -14.78 -16.19
CA LYS A 68 -8.65 -14.80 -16.96
C LYS A 68 -9.22 -16.21 -17.18
N ALA A 69 -8.39 -17.25 -17.19
CA ALA A 69 -8.86 -18.63 -17.42
C ALA A 69 -9.58 -19.23 -16.20
N SER A 70 -9.22 -18.82 -14.98
CA SER A 70 -9.80 -19.35 -13.75
C SER A 70 -11.12 -18.71 -13.32
N VAL A 71 -11.51 -17.58 -13.94
CA VAL A 71 -12.72 -16.82 -13.55
C VAL A 71 -13.87 -16.99 -14.55
N SER A 72 -13.60 -17.40 -15.80
CA SER A 72 -14.65 -17.59 -16.83
C SER A 72 -15.09 -19.04 -17.06
N GLY A 73 -14.62 -20.00 -16.26
CA GLY A 73 -14.97 -21.42 -16.38
C GLY A 73 -16.07 -21.84 -15.41
N ASN A 74 -17.27 -22.11 -15.92
CA ASN A 74 -18.41 -22.64 -15.17
C ASN A 74 -18.06 -23.92 -14.38
N ALA A 75 -18.45 -23.91 -13.11
CA ALA A 75 -19.06 -24.96 -12.29
C ALA A 75 -18.52 -26.41 -12.29
N ASN A 76 -18.30 -26.86 -11.05
CA ASN A 76 -18.47 -28.20 -10.48
C ASN A 76 -17.27 -29.16 -10.50
N THR A 77 -16.68 -29.39 -9.32
CA THR A 77 -16.28 -30.68 -8.73
C THR A 77 -15.38 -30.40 -7.52
N ASN A 78 -15.54 -31.17 -6.44
CA ASN A 78 -14.84 -31.05 -5.15
C ASN A 78 -13.36 -30.59 -5.29
N ILE A 79 -13.10 -29.30 -5.07
CA ILE A 79 -11.73 -28.79 -5.03
C ILE A 79 -11.24 -28.88 -3.59
N ASP A 80 -10.32 -29.80 -3.34
CA ASP A 80 -9.64 -29.96 -2.06
C ASP A 80 -9.06 -28.62 -1.58
N THR A 81 -9.24 -28.34 -0.28
CA THR A 81 -8.83 -27.09 0.38
C THR A 81 -7.33 -26.81 0.32
N ASN A 82 -6.51 -27.84 0.04
CA ASN A 82 -5.07 -27.69 -0.17
C ASN A 82 -4.71 -27.22 -1.58
N THR A 83 -5.47 -27.62 -2.61
CA THR A 83 -5.25 -27.21 -4.01
C THR A 83 -5.58 -25.73 -4.21
N SER A 84 -6.64 -25.22 -3.58
CA SER A 84 -7.00 -23.80 -3.65
C SER A 84 -5.97 -22.88 -2.99
N LYS A 85 -5.34 -23.30 -1.89
CA LYS A 85 -4.26 -22.56 -1.22
C LYS A 85 -3.00 -22.45 -2.08
N LEU A 86 -2.62 -23.53 -2.77
CA LEU A 86 -1.46 -23.55 -3.67
C LEU A 86 -1.66 -22.64 -4.88
N ILE A 87 -2.86 -22.64 -5.47
CA ILE A 87 -3.22 -21.75 -6.58
C ILE A 87 -3.19 -20.29 -6.13
N LYS A 88 -3.82 -19.98 -4.99
CA LYS A 88 -3.83 -18.61 -4.43
C LYS A 88 -2.42 -18.09 -4.16
N SER A 89 -1.56 -18.90 -3.53
CA SER A 89 -0.17 -18.52 -3.24
C SER A 89 0.64 -18.25 -4.51
N THR A 90 0.47 -19.09 -5.55
CA THR A 90 1.16 -18.92 -6.83
C THR A 90 0.72 -17.64 -7.55
N VAL A 91 -0.58 -17.35 -7.56
CA VAL A 91 -1.14 -16.11 -8.14
C VAL A 91 -0.62 -14.89 -7.39
N THR A 92 -0.69 -14.88 -6.05
CA THR A 92 -0.20 -13.77 -5.23
C THR A 92 1.30 -13.54 -5.40
N ASN A 93 2.12 -14.60 -5.44
CA ASN A 93 3.58 -14.46 -5.61
C ASN A 93 3.97 -13.93 -6.98
N THR A 94 3.24 -14.32 -8.03
CA THR A 94 3.53 -13.83 -9.38
C THR A 94 3.06 -12.38 -9.55
N LEU A 95 1.88 -12.03 -9.01
CA LEU A 95 1.39 -10.65 -8.96
C LEU A 95 2.38 -9.73 -8.26
N LEU A 96 2.93 -10.19 -7.13
CA LEU A 96 3.97 -9.49 -6.39
C LEU A 96 5.22 -9.23 -7.24
N THR A 97 5.74 -10.25 -7.93
CA THR A 97 6.95 -10.08 -8.74
C THR A 97 6.73 -9.14 -9.94
N ASP A 98 5.55 -9.18 -10.54
CA ASP A 98 5.16 -8.29 -11.64
C ASP A 98 5.04 -6.85 -11.16
N TYR A 99 4.34 -6.65 -10.03
CA TYR A 99 4.22 -5.33 -9.40
C TYR A 99 5.60 -4.74 -9.10
N ILE A 100 6.50 -5.51 -8.47
CA ILE A 100 7.87 -5.06 -8.20
C ILE A 100 8.57 -4.63 -9.50
N SER A 101 8.53 -5.44 -10.56
CA SER A 101 9.23 -5.15 -11.81
C SER A 101 8.76 -3.84 -12.47
N ILE A 102 7.45 -3.59 -12.47
CA ILE A 102 6.84 -2.40 -13.07
C ILE A 102 7.03 -1.19 -12.16
N ALA A 103 6.65 -1.31 -10.89
CA ALA A 103 6.68 -0.22 -9.92
C ALA A 103 8.10 0.30 -9.65
N SER A 104 9.12 -0.58 -9.72
CA SER A 104 10.53 -0.17 -9.56
C SER A 104 11.01 0.80 -10.63
N LYS A 105 10.37 0.79 -11.81
CA LYS A 105 10.74 1.59 -12.99
C LYS A 105 9.81 2.79 -13.21
N ASP A 106 8.64 2.81 -12.58
CA ASP A 106 7.65 3.88 -12.73
C ASP A 106 7.93 5.05 -11.76
N LYS A 107 8.23 6.22 -12.32
CA LYS A 107 8.44 7.47 -11.58
C LYS A 107 7.22 7.96 -10.78
N ASN A 108 6.02 7.48 -11.12
CA ASN A 108 4.79 7.82 -10.40
C ASN A 108 4.61 6.98 -9.13
N ILE A 109 5.38 5.91 -8.97
CA ILE A 109 5.48 5.16 -7.71
C ILE A 109 6.63 5.74 -6.90
N ARG A 110 6.30 6.36 -5.77
CA ARG A 110 7.28 6.87 -4.82
C ARG A 110 7.86 5.71 -4.04
N GLN A 111 9.18 5.56 -4.12
CA GLN A 111 9.92 4.60 -3.32
C GLN A 111 10.57 5.31 -2.14
N PHE A 112 10.30 4.79 -0.93
CA PHE A 112 10.94 5.21 0.30
C PHE A 112 11.86 4.06 0.72
N HIS A 113 13.14 4.33 0.88
CA HIS A 113 14.13 3.28 1.08
C HIS A 113 14.58 3.22 2.53
N ASN A 114 14.50 2.03 3.10
CA ASN A 114 15.07 1.67 4.40
C ASN A 114 14.77 2.69 5.50
N ASP A 115 13.49 2.89 5.77
CA ASP A 115 13.03 3.74 6.87
C ASP A 115 12.11 2.95 7.81
N GLY A 116 12.00 3.43 9.05
CA GLY A 116 10.94 3.02 9.96
C GLY A 116 9.77 3.97 9.90
N VAL A 117 8.64 3.55 10.46
CA VAL A 117 7.44 4.38 10.56
C VAL A 117 6.93 4.48 11.98
N TYR A 118 6.16 5.52 12.29
CA TYR A 118 5.49 5.68 13.58
C TYR A 118 4.08 6.22 13.41
N ALA A 119 3.19 5.86 14.34
CA ALA A 119 1.85 6.44 14.38
C ALA A 119 1.94 7.87 14.95
N PRO A 120 1.29 8.88 14.33
CA PRO A 120 1.20 10.20 14.92
C PRO A 120 0.59 10.13 16.33
N GLU A 121 1.07 10.98 17.23
CA GLU A 121 0.47 11.12 18.55
C GLU A 121 -1.01 11.47 18.44
N ASN A 122 -1.81 10.93 19.35
CA ASN A 122 -3.24 11.20 19.43
C ASN A 122 -3.98 10.99 18.09
N SER A 123 -3.63 9.93 17.35
CA SER A 123 -4.23 9.57 16.07
C SER A 123 -5.03 8.28 16.14
N ILE A 124 -5.90 8.05 15.16
CA ILE A 124 -6.61 6.77 15.00
C ILE A 124 -5.63 5.60 14.84
N SER A 125 -4.48 5.80 14.17
CA SER A 125 -3.46 4.75 14.03
C SER A 125 -2.88 4.36 15.38
N MET A 126 -2.59 5.34 16.24
CA MET A 126 -2.14 5.09 17.60
C MET A 126 -3.19 4.32 18.40
N TYR A 127 -4.45 4.76 18.32
CA TYR A 127 -5.57 4.05 18.96
C TYR A 127 -5.69 2.60 18.46
N ARG A 128 -5.61 2.36 17.14
CA ARG A 128 -5.67 1.02 16.54
C ARG A 128 -4.55 0.10 17.03
N MET A 129 -3.35 0.62 17.25
CA MET A 129 -2.22 -0.18 17.75
C MET A 129 -2.44 -0.68 19.18
N TYR A 130 -3.19 0.04 20.00
CA TYR A 130 -3.33 -0.24 21.43
C TYR A 130 -4.74 -0.60 21.89
N SER A 131 -5.76 -0.48 21.05
CA SER A 131 -7.16 -0.64 21.46
C SER A 131 -7.47 -2.03 22.02
N SER A 132 -6.78 -3.07 21.55
CA SER A 132 -6.93 -4.44 22.08
C SER A 132 -6.52 -4.55 23.56
N TYR A 133 -5.55 -3.75 24.02
CA TYR A 133 -5.12 -3.73 25.42
C TYR A 133 -6.10 -2.97 26.33
N LEU A 134 -6.90 -2.05 25.79
CA LEU A 134 -7.90 -1.32 26.56
C LEU A 134 -9.00 -2.22 27.09
N ASN A 135 -9.23 -3.38 26.46
CA ASN A 135 -10.20 -4.38 26.91
C ASN A 135 -9.85 -5.01 28.28
N ILE A 136 -8.61 -4.86 28.75
CA ILE A 136 -8.17 -5.38 30.06
C ILE A 136 -8.57 -4.43 31.20
N VAL A 137 -8.79 -3.15 30.89
CA VAL A 137 -9.17 -2.16 31.91
C VAL A 137 -10.64 -2.39 32.31
N PRO A 138 -10.97 -2.51 33.60
CA PRO A 138 -12.34 -2.71 34.04
C PRO A 138 -13.27 -1.61 33.52
N LYS A 139 -14.45 -1.99 33.00
CA LYS A 139 -15.41 -1.04 32.40
C LYS A 139 -15.84 0.04 33.39
N GLU A 140 -15.85 -0.28 34.69
CA GLU A 140 -16.19 0.65 35.77
C GLU A 140 -15.18 1.79 35.92
N GLN A 141 -13.95 1.62 35.41
CA GLN A 141 -12.88 2.61 35.45
C GLN A 141 -12.81 3.47 34.18
N ILE A 142 -13.57 3.12 33.14
CA ILE A 142 -13.60 3.85 31.87
C ILE A 142 -15.01 4.42 31.66
N PRO A 143 -15.21 5.74 31.81
CA PRO A 143 -16.52 6.38 31.66
C PRO A 143 -16.96 6.52 30.18
N ILE A 144 -16.49 5.63 29.30
CA ILE A 144 -16.71 5.66 27.84
C ILE A 144 -16.98 4.23 27.36
N ASP A 145 -17.96 4.08 26.47
CA ASP A 145 -18.21 2.82 25.77
C ASP A 145 -17.09 2.52 24.76
N LEU A 146 -16.09 1.75 25.21
CA LEU A 146 -14.97 1.32 24.37
C LEU A 146 -15.41 0.42 23.20
N GLU A 147 -16.47 -0.36 23.37
CA GLU A 147 -16.94 -1.28 22.34
C GLU A 147 -17.60 -0.49 21.20
N GLY A 148 -18.49 0.44 21.56
CA GLY A 148 -19.06 1.41 20.63
C GLY A 148 -17.99 2.26 19.93
N LEU A 149 -16.99 2.76 20.68
CA LEU A 149 -15.89 3.55 20.12
C LEU A 149 -15.03 2.73 19.15
N ASN A 150 -14.68 1.49 19.50
CA ASN A 150 -13.94 0.58 18.62
C ASN A 150 -14.72 0.30 17.34
N ASN A 151 -16.02 0.00 17.44
CA ASN A 151 -16.85 -0.26 16.27
C ASN A 151 -16.96 0.98 15.38
N ALA A 152 -17.19 2.17 15.95
CA ALA A 152 -17.33 3.41 15.22
C ALA A 152 -16.02 3.86 14.54
N LEU A 153 -14.86 3.72 15.20
CA LEU A 153 -13.58 4.19 14.68
C LEU A 153 -12.85 3.17 13.81
N LEU A 154 -12.95 1.89 14.16
CA LEU A 154 -12.10 0.84 13.60
C LEU A 154 -12.88 -0.15 12.73
N GLY A 155 -14.20 -0.26 12.91
CA GLY A 155 -15.03 -1.24 12.20
C GLY A 155 -15.14 -0.96 10.70
N GLU A 156 -15.15 0.32 10.30
CA GLU A 156 -15.35 0.72 8.90
C GLU A 156 -14.07 1.26 8.23
N ARG A 157 -13.00 1.49 9.00
CA ARG A 157 -11.77 2.10 8.49
C ARG A 157 -10.82 1.07 7.89
N GLY A 158 -10.57 1.20 6.59
CA GLY A 158 -9.59 0.38 5.86
C GLY A 158 -8.13 0.84 6.04
N TYR A 159 -7.87 2.15 6.01
CA TYR A 159 -6.52 2.71 5.96
C TYR A 159 -6.10 3.43 7.23
N TYR A 160 -4.84 3.23 7.64
CA TYR A 160 -4.23 3.84 8.81
C TYR A 160 -2.97 4.61 8.43
N GLN A 161 -2.83 5.81 8.98
CA GLN A 161 -1.79 6.79 8.64
C GLN A 161 -0.57 6.62 9.55
N MET A 162 0.62 6.57 8.96
CA MET A 162 1.91 6.51 9.65
C MET A 162 2.85 7.56 9.05
N LEU A 163 3.84 7.98 9.84
CA LEU A 163 4.87 8.95 9.45
C LEU A 163 6.23 8.26 9.38
N LEU A 164 7.15 8.80 8.57
CA LEU A 164 8.51 8.28 8.45
C LEU A 164 9.39 8.71 9.64
N ASN A 165 10.24 7.81 10.14
CA ASN A 165 11.15 8.10 11.24
C ASN A 165 12.32 9.02 10.81
N SER A 166 12.76 8.96 9.56
CA SER A 166 13.91 9.75 9.09
C SER A 166 13.60 11.25 8.90
N GLU A 167 12.33 11.63 8.82
CA GLU A 167 11.92 13.01 8.58
C GLU A 167 12.07 13.89 9.83
N LYS A 168 13.06 14.78 9.84
CA LYS A 168 13.14 15.86 10.85
C LYS A 168 11.93 16.80 10.79
N GLU A 169 11.52 17.07 9.56
CA GLU A 169 10.37 17.90 9.23
C GLU A 169 9.42 17.06 8.39
N ILE A 170 8.26 16.74 8.96
CA ILE A 170 7.28 15.87 8.31
C ILE A 170 6.88 16.45 6.95
N SER A 171 6.98 15.64 5.90
CA SER A 171 6.68 16.03 4.53
C SER A 171 5.62 15.12 3.90
N CYS A 172 5.44 13.91 4.43
CA CYS A 172 4.49 12.96 3.88
C CYS A 172 3.84 12.05 4.94
N VAL A 173 2.77 11.38 4.52
CA VAL A 173 1.98 10.44 5.30
C VAL A 173 1.84 9.16 4.50
N LEU A 174 2.14 8.03 5.12
CA LEU A 174 2.02 6.71 4.55
C LEU A 174 0.73 6.06 5.07
N ARG A 175 -0.18 5.71 4.18
CA ARG A 175 -1.42 5.00 4.53
C ARG A 175 -1.29 3.52 4.22
N PHE A 176 -1.65 2.70 5.19
CA PHE A 176 -1.62 1.24 5.11
C PHE A 176 -3.03 0.68 5.23
N ASN A 177 -3.43 -0.15 4.26
CA ASN A 177 -4.63 -0.95 4.32
C ASN A 177 -4.44 -2.07 5.35
N ILE A 178 -5.25 -2.10 6.41
CA ILE A 178 -5.10 -3.06 7.50
C ILE A 178 -5.26 -4.52 7.06
N ASN A 179 -5.90 -4.76 5.90
CA ASN A 179 -6.12 -6.09 5.36
C ASN A 179 -4.98 -6.61 4.46
N ALA A 180 -3.95 -5.78 4.21
CA ALA A 180 -2.86 -6.08 3.29
C ALA A 180 -1.57 -6.57 3.98
N PHE A 181 -1.54 -6.64 5.32
CA PHE A 181 -0.42 -7.21 6.06
C PHE A 181 -0.24 -8.71 5.77
N LYS A 182 1.02 -9.15 5.67
CA LYS A 182 1.39 -10.55 5.42
C LYS A 182 1.95 -11.17 6.70
N ASN A 183 1.80 -12.48 6.88
CA ASN A 183 2.35 -13.21 8.04
C ASN A 183 1.90 -12.63 9.39
N ASP A 184 0.65 -12.17 9.47
CA ASP A 184 0.03 -11.67 10.70
C ASP A 184 0.75 -10.47 11.36
N TYR A 185 1.51 -9.69 10.57
CA TYR A 185 2.05 -8.42 11.05
C TYR A 185 0.94 -7.39 11.31
N SER A 186 1.20 -6.52 12.29
CA SER A 186 0.34 -5.40 12.66
C SER A 186 1.03 -4.04 12.44
N LEU A 187 0.27 -2.95 12.57
CA LEU A 187 0.82 -1.59 12.61
C LEU A 187 1.85 -1.42 13.74
N ALA A 188 1.66 -2.11 14.86
CA ALA A 188 2.57 -2.08 16.00
C ALA A 188 3.89 -2.81 15.76
N ASP A 189 3.90 -3.78 14.84
CA ASP A 189 5.13 -4.44 14.39
C ASP A 189 5.87 -3.57 13.39
N LEU A 190 5.13 -2.92 12.48
CA LEU A 190 5.69 -2.00 11.48
C LEU A 190 6.53 -0.89 12.10
N SER A 191 6.12 -0.37 13.26
CA SER A 191 6.87 0.70 13.93
C SER A 191 8.22 0.29 14.50
N LYS A 192 8.52 -1.01 14.50
CA LYS A 192 9.79 -1.59 14.97
C LYS A 192 10.65 -2.11 13.82
N MET A 193 10.22 -1.91 12.58
CA MET A 193 10.89 -2.42 11.39
C MET A 193 11.57 -1.30 10.62
N ASN A 194 12.57 -1.70 9.82
CA ASN A 194 13.17 -0.87 8.80
C ASN A 194 12.81 -1.49 7.43
N LEU A 195 11.98 -0.79 6.65
CA LEU A 195 11.40 -1.30 5.41
C LEU A 195 11.62 -0.32 4.27
N SER A 196 11.53 -0.85 3.05
CA SER A 196 11.28 -0.04 1.86
C SER A 196 9.80 -0.08 1.50
N TYR A 197 9.26 1.06 1.08
CA TYR A 197 7.84 1.27 0.81
C TYR A 197 7.65 1.77 -0.63
N PHE A 198 6.65 1.22 -1.31
CA PHE A 198 6.22 1.61 -2.65
C PHE A 198 4.83 2.22 -2.54
N GLY A 199 4.74 3.53 -2.76
CA GLY A 199 3.54 4.32 -2.53
C GLY A 199 3.06 5.09 -3.75
N VAL A 200 1.75 5.18 -3.90
CA VAL A 200 1.09 6.04 -4.89
C VAL A 200 0.64 7.31 -4.19
N LYS A 201 0.99 8.49 -4.72
CA LYS A 201 0.49 9.75 -4.17
C LYS A 201 -1.00 9.89 -4.48
N VAL A 202 -1.82 10.04 -3.45
CA VAL A 202 -3.30 10.07 -3.55
C VAL A 202 -3.91 11.39 -3.09
N GLY A 203 -3.14 12.27 -2.44
CA GLY A 203 -3.64 13.55 -2.00
C GLY A 203 -2.66 14.32 -1.13
N GLN A 204 -3.18 15.29 -0.40
CA GLN A 204 -2.45 16.08 0.57
C GLN A 204 -3.32 16.34 1.80
N CYS A 205 -2.69 16.48 2.97
CA CYS A 205 -3.35 16.88 4.20
C CYS A 205 -2.46 17.81 5.02
N THR A 206 -3.01 18.36 6.09
CA THR A 206 -2.28 19.11 7.12
C THR A 206 -1.94 18.19 8.28
N LYS A 207 -0.93 18.54 9.08
CA LYS A 207 -0.55 17.75 10.26
C LYS A 207 -1.70 17.63 11.26
N GLU A 208 -2.48 18.71 11.41
CA GLU A 208 -3.61 18.76 12.34
C GLU A 208 -4.68 17.72 11.95
N GLN A 209 -4.88 17.49 10.65
CA GLN A 209 -5.85 16.50 10.14
C GLN A 209 -5.47 15.04 10.44
N LEU A 210 -4.28 14.78 11.01
CA LEU A 210 -3.89 13.43 11.46
C LEU A 210 -4.36 13.13 12.89
N SER A 211 -4.83 14.15 13.63
CA SER A 211 -5.30 13.97 15.00
C SER A 211 -6.70 13.35 15.03
N LEU A 212 -6.96 12.58 16.08
CA LEU A 212 -8.23 11.92 16.33
C LEU A 212 -9.38 12.93 16.41
N GLU A 213 -9.16 14.10 17.00
CA GLU A 213 -10.19 15.14 17.13
C GLU A 213 -10.68 15.62 15.77
N LYS A 214 -9.77 15.76 14.80
CA LYS A 214 -10.10 16.26 13.47
C LYS A 214 -10.91 15.28 12.64
N GLU A 215 -10.99 14.02 13.04
CA GLU A 215 -11.82 13.00 12.40
C GLU A 215 -13.31 13.17 12.75
N PHE A 216 -13.61 13.76 13.91
CA PHE A 216 -14.98 14.07 14.35
C PHE A 216 -15.44 15.48 13.97
N GLU A 217 -14.52 16.33 13.48
CA GLU A 217 -14.88 17.62 12.92
C GLU A 217 -15.55 17.44 11.56
N ILE A 218 -16.89 17.44 11.54
CA ILE A 218 -17.65 17.58 10.29
C ILE A 218 -17.41 18.99 9.75
N LYS A 219 -16.39 19.15 8.92
CA LYS A 219 -16.25 20.38 8.13
C LYS A 219 -17.29 20.33 7.01
N SER A 220 -18.26 21.24 7.05
CA SER A 220 -19.04 21.60 5.88
C SER A 220 -18.06 22.10 4.80
N SER A 221 -17.75 21.23 3.84
CA SER A 221 -17.07 21.53 2.57
C SER A 221 -16.11 22.72 2.61
N THR A 222 -14.90 22.55 3.15
CA THR A 222 -13.80 23.42 2.73
C THR A 222 -13.06 22.70 1.62
N ASN A 223 -13.49 22.97 0.38
CA ASN A 223 -12.73 22.61 -0.80
C ASN A 223 -11.30 23.13 -0.59
N VAL A 224 -10.31 22.25 -0.62
CA VAL A 224 -8.88 22.60 -0.54
C VAL A 224 -8.50 23.63 -1.62
N LYS A 225 -9.32 23.78 -2.68
CA LYS A 225 -9.18 24.81 -3.72
C LYS A 225 -9.43 26.25 -3.25
N GLU A 226 -10.22 26.52 -2.20
CA GLU A 226 -10.47 27.90 -1.74
C GLU A 226 -9.29 28.52 -0.99
N ILE A 227 -8.34 27.71 -0.51
CA ILE A 227 -7.12 28.21 0.15
C ILE A 227 -6.15 28.86 -0.85
N VAL A 228 -6.33 28.63 -2.15
CA VAL A 228 -5.44 29.15 -3.20
C VAL A 228 -5.83 30.57 -3.65
N ILE A 229 -7.01 31.07 -3.29
CA ILE A 229 -7.53 32.35 -3.80
C ILE A 229 -8.11 33.19 -2.64
N GLY A 230 -7.25 33.89 -1.91
CA GLY A 230 -7.73 34.86 -0.91
C GLY A 230 -6.66 35.32 0.05
N GLU A 231 -6.06 36.47 -0.25
CA GLU A 231 -5.10 37.18 0.57
C GLU A 231 -5.62 37.38 2.00
N THR A 232 -5.02 36.68 2.97
CA THR A 232 -4.83 37.22 4.32
C THR A 232 -3.62 36.51 4.93
N SER A 233 -2.61 37.29 5.30
CA SER A 233 -1.41 36.90 6.06
C SER A 233 -1.68 35.77 7.06
N ARG A 234 -1.35 34.54 6.69
CA ARG A 234 -1.35 33.35 7.54
C ARG A 234 -0.06 32.62 7.23
N SER A 235 0.66 32.23 8.29
CA SER A 235 1.76 31.26 8.22
C SER A 235 1.49 30.22 7.13
N SER A 236 2.40 30.07 6.18
CA SER A 236 2.28 29.10 5.09
C SER A 236 1.84 27.74 5.65
N ILE A 237 0.59 27.36 5.43
CA ILE A 237 0.05 26.09 5.93
C ILE A 237 0.87 24.99 5.28
N LYS A 238 1.61 24.23 6.10
CA LYS A 238 2.48 23.16 5.61
C LYS A 238 1.62 21.95 5.24
N LEU A 239 1.60 21.62 3.95
CA LEU A 239 0.91 20.46 3.41
C LEU A 239 1.84 19.24 3.41
N LEU A 240 1.28 18.09 3.72
CA LEU A 240 1.91 16.78 3.72
C LEU A 240 1.35 15.97 2.54
N ASP A 241 2.23 15.35 1.77
CA ASP A 241 1.82 14.45 0.70
C ASP A 241 1.31 13.12 1.27
N VAL A 242 0.16 12.66 0.81
CA VAL A 242 -0.45 11.40 1.27
C VAL A 242 -0.17 10.32 0.24
N TYR A 243 0.41 9.21 0.69
CA TYR A 243 0.74 8.05 -0.13
C TYR A 243 -0.01 6.82 0.36
N ASP A 244 -0.73 6.15 -0.54
CA ASP A 244 -1.22 4.79 -0.29
C ASP A 244 -0.12 3.80 -0.60
N ILE A 245 0.30 3.04 0.41
CA ILE A 245 1.31 2.02 0.24
C ILE A 245 0.68 0.79 -0.38
N VAL A 246 1.33 0.28 -1.44
CA VAL A 246 0.94 -0.94 -2.14
C VAL A 246 1.84 -2.09 -1.74
N LEU A 247 3.13 -1.84 -1.52
CA LEU A 247 4.11 -2.84 -1.13
C LEU A 247 5.07 -2.30 -0.07
N ALA A 248 5.34 -3.08 0.97
CA ALA A 248 6.43 -2.83 1.89
C ALA A 248 7.18 -4.12 2.27
N GLY A 249 8.50 -4.02 2.39
CA GLY A 249 9.35 -5.16 2.70
C GLY A 249 10.76 -4.82 3.09
N VAL A 250 11.45 -5.81 3.64
CA VAL A 250 12.87 -5.73 3.99
C VAL A 250 13.68 -5.90 2.71
N MET A 251 14.58 -4.95 2.45
CA MET A 251 15.56 -5.04 1.37
C MET A 251 16.84 -5.68 1.87
N SER A 252 17.57 -6.34 0.98
CA SER A 252 18.91 -6.84 1.28
C SER A 252 19.81 -5.70 1.73
N ILE A 253 20.39 -5.83 2.92
CA ILE A 253 21.44 -4.97 3.42
C ILE A 253 22.73 -5.44 2.73
N GLU A 254 23.39 -4.54 2.00
CA GLU A 254 24.75 -4.76 1.49
C GLU A 254 25.80 -4.34 2.52
#